data_AF-A0A0M4DNS2-F1
#
_entry.id   AF-A0A0M4DNS2-F1
#
_cell.length_a   1.000
_cell.length_b   1.000
_cell.length_c   1.000
_cell.angle_alpha   90.00
_cell.angle_beta   90.00
_cell.angle_gamma   90.00
#
_symmetry.space_group_name_H-M   'P 1'
#
loop_
_entity.id
_entity.type
_entity.pdbx_description
1 polymer ?
#
loop_
_entity_poly.entity_id
_entity_poly.type
_entity_poly.pdbx_seq_one_letter_code
_entity_poly.pdbx_strand_id
1 'polypeptide(L)'
;MFSTRNSRPAAWAAAAVLVLGPLAAACGDDGDGGSGPTTTPPTTAATPESPTQGAEPADPAAAEQQIKKNWTTFFDPSAPTDEKVKVLQNGEALRPVLAAFSGDKNAARVSAEVTGVQFTSPTRANVTYNLMVAGNTALPDAKGTAVLEGDTWKVSQKALCALVELSPNAGAVPGC
;
A
#
# COMPACT_ATOMS: atom_id res chain seq x y z
N MET A 1 -48.58 23.32 -2.84
CA MET A 1 -49.48 22.25 -2.35
C MET A 1 -48.63 21.23 -1.60
N PHE A 2 -48.78 21.17 -0.27
CA PHE A 2 -48.10 20.22 0.62
C PHE A 2 -49.17 19.41 1.37
N SER A 3 -49.04 18.08 1.37
CA SER A 3 -49.69 17.07 2.26
C SER A 3 -49.57 15.68 1.57
N THR A 4 -49.19 14.54 2.18
CA THR A 4 -49.12 14.11 3.59
C THR A 4 -48.16 12.92 3.78
N ARG A 5 -47.48 12.95 4.94
CA ARG A 5 -46.82 11.91 5.78
C ARG A 5 -47.08 10.42 5.45
N ASN A 6 -46.04 9.59 5.64
CA ASN A 6 -46.11 8.57 6.69
C ASN A 6 -44.73 8.25 7.31
N SER A 7 -44.71 8.20 8.63
CA SER A 7 -43.58 7.84 9.49
C SER A 7 -43.87 6.47 10.10
N ARG A 8 -42.86 5.63 10.31
CA ARG A 8 -42.39 5.19 11.64
C ARG A 8 -41.27 4.14 11.58
N PRO A 9 -40.27 4.25 12.46
CA PRO A 9 -39.17 3.30 12.62
C PRO A 9 -39.54 2.15 13.56
N ALA A 10 -38.97 0.95 13.34
CA ALA A 10 -39.01 -0.15 14.28
C ALA A 10 -37.66 -0.24 15.01
N ALA A 11 -37.69 0.13 16.30
CA ALA A 11 -36.69 -0.23 17.28
C ALA A 11 -36.80 -1.74 17.58
N TRP A 12 -35.71 -2.37 18.01
CA TRP A 12 -35.71 -3.42 19.05
C TRP A 12 -34.43 -3.27 19.87
N ALA A 13 -34.63 -3.27 21.18
CA ALA A 13 -33.62 -3.18 22.22
C ALA A 13 -33.45 -4.56 22.87
N ALA A 14 -32.23 -4.92 23.28
CA ALA A 14 -31.98 -5.77 24.44
C ALA A 14 -30.55 -5.54 24.94
N ALA A 15 -30.44 -5.37 26.25
CA ALA A 15 -29.28 -4.91 27.01
C ALA A 15 -28.66 -6.03 27.86
N ALA A 16 -27.37 -5.88 28.21
CA ALA A 16 -26.66 -6.36 29.42
C ALA A 16 -25.17 -5.96 29.23
N VAL A 17 -24.52 -4.99 29.87
CA VAL A 17 -24.33 -4.55 31.29
C VAL A 17 -23.32 -5.40 32.09
N LEU A 18 -22.33 -4.66 32.65
CA LEU A 18 -21.33 -4.97 33.71
C LEU A 18 -20.09 -5.77 33.25
N VAL A 19 -18.84 -5.36 33.55
CA VAL A 19 -18.29 -5.14 34.90
C VAL A 19 -17.20 -4.05 34.94
N LEU A 20 -17.26 -3.23 36.01
CA LEU A 20 -16.24 -2.28 36.49
C LEU A 20 -15.06 -2.98 37.20
N GLY A 21 -13.87 -2.38 37.15
CA GLY A 21 -12.78 -2.66 38.09
C GLY A 21 -11.68 -1.60 38.09
N PRO A 22 -11.59 -0.73 39.13
CA PRO A 22 -10.56 0.31 39.29
C PRO A 22 -9.52 -0.04 40.39
N LEU A 23 -8.24 0.32 40.20
CA LEU A 23 -7.22 0.48 41.26
C LEU A 23 -6.20 1.52 40.74
N ALA A 24 -6.18 2.79 41.18
CA ALA A 24 -5.74 3.36 42.46
C ALA A 24 -4.20 3.47 42.64
N ALA A 25 -3.73 4.72 42.54
CA ALA A 25 -2.68 5.41 43.32
C ALA A 25 -1.25 4.82 43.45
N ALA A 26 -0.27 5.62 43.01
CA ALA A 26 0.89 5.98 43.83
C ALA A 26 1.45 7.35 43.39
N CYS A 27 1.05 8.38 44.13
CA CYS A 27 1.81 9.63 44.27
C CYS A 27 2.82 9.41 45.40
N GLY A 28 4.06 9.89 45.24
CA GLY A 28 5.11 9.82 46.25
C GLY A 28 6.01 11.05 46.16
N ASP A 29 6.05 11.78 47.26
CA ASP A 29 6.56 13.12 47.54
C ASP A 29 7.83 13.03 48.43
N ASP A 30 8.69 14.04 48.32
CA ASP A 30 9.73 14.55 49.23
C ASP A 30 10.90 13.71 49.83
N GLY A 31 12.12 14.13 49.43
CA GLY A 31 13.27 14.55 50.26
C GLY A 31 13.87 13.66 51.38
N ASP A 32 15.13 13.24 51.22
CA ASP A 32 16.20 13.38 52.24
C ASP A 32 17.60 13.19 51.63
N GLY A 33 18.58 13.93 52.15
CA GLY A 33 19.95 13.97 51.67
C GLY A 33 20.82 12.83 52.20
N GLY A 34 21.68 12.29 51.34
CA GLY A 34 22.71 11.32 51.72
C GLY A 34 23.92 11.40 50.79
N SER A 35 25.00 12.01 51.29
CA SER A 35 26.31 12.07 50.63
C SER A 35 26.95 10.69 50.50
N GLY A 36 27.33 10.31 49.29
CA GLY A 36 28.18 9.16 48.99
C GLY A 36 28.68 9.23 47.54
N PRO A 37 30.00 9.12 47.25
CA PRO A 37 30.52 9.33 45.91
C PRO A 37 30.59 7.99 45.15
N THR A 38 29.71 7.76 44.19
CA THR A 38 29.87 6.61 43.28
C THR A 38 29.20 6.86 41.93
N THR A 39 30.07 7.11 40.95
CA THR A 39 30.04 6.60 39.58
C THR A 39 28.70 6.67 38.84
N THR A 40 28.62 7.67 37.96
CA THR A 40 27.67 7.79 36.87
C THR A 40 27.54 6.45 36.12
N PRO A 41 26.36 5.80 36.06
CA PRO A 41 26.13 4.79 35.05
C PRO A 41 26.06 5.49 33.68
N PRO A 42 26.62 4.92 32.59
CA PRO A 42 26.40 5.48 31.27
C PRO A 42 24.90 5.42 30.98
N THR A 43 24.30 6.57 30.69
CA THR A 43 23.05 6.69 29.95
C THR A 43 23.20 5.82 28.70
N THR A 44 22.61 4.63 28.72
CA THR A 44 22.44 3.84 27.51
C THR A 44 21.43 4.61 26.69
N ALA A 45 21.93 5.39 25.73
CA ALA A 45 21.11 6.00 24.71
C ALA A 45 20.25 4.89 24.11
N ALA A 46 18.93 4.98 24.28
CA ALA A 46 18.00 4.16 23.53
C ALA A 46 18.28 4.43 22.06
N THR A 47 18.96 3.50 21.40
CA THR A 47 18.99 3.46 19.94
C THR A 47 17.53 3.41 19.49
N PRO A 48 17.05 4.33 18.64
CA PRO A 48 15.73 4.16 18.05
C PRO A 48 15.76 2.82 17.32
N GLU A 49 14.92 1.88 17.77
CA GLU A 49 14.66 0.66 17.04
C GLU A 49 14.13 1.07 15.66
N SER A 50 14.99 0.98 14.65
CA SER A 50 14.54 1.02 13.26
C SER A 50 13.42 -0.01 13.12
N PRO A 51 12.31 0.34 12.45
CA PRO A 51 11.22 -0.60 12.28
C PRO A 51 11.78 -1.87 11.66
N THR A 52 11.46 -3.02 12.26
CA THR A 52 11.86 -4.35 11.77
C THR A 52 11.45 -4.48 10.31
N GLN A 53 12.41 -4.20 9.43
CA GLN A 53 12.30 -4.31 7.99
C GLN A 53 12.21 -5.81 7.71
N GLY A 54 11.01 -6.26 7.33
CA GLY A 54 10.78 -7.65 6.97
C GLY A 54 11.85 -8.10 5.98
N ALA A 55 12.38 -9.31 6.17
CA ALA A 55 13.54 -9.85 5.45
C ALA A 55 13.61 -9.35 4.01
N GLU A 56 14.64 -8.58 3.67
CA GLU A 56 14.80 -7.98 2.34
C GLU A 56 15.29 -9.03 1.31
N PRO A 57 15.19 -8.75 0.00
CA PRO A 57 15.84 -9.59 -1.02
C PRO A 57 17.37 -9.59 -0.86
N ALA A 58 18.03 -10.58 -1.45
CA ALA A 58 19.49 -10.73 -1.38
C ALA A 58 20.26 -9.51 -1.94
N ASP A 59 19.70 -8.82 -2.94
CA ASP A 59 20.20 -7.55 -3.46
C ASP A 59 19.05 -6.54 -3.54
N PRO A 60 18.81 -5.75 -2.47
CA PRO A 60 17.74 -4.75 -2.44
C PRO A 60 17.91 -3.65 -3.47
N ALA A 61 19.15 -3.24 -3.78
CA ALA A 61 19.40 -2.16 -4.72
C ALA A 61 19.08 -2.60 -6.16
N ALA A 62 19.51 -3.80 -6.57
CA ALA A 62 19.16 -4.35 -7.88
C ALA A 62 17.65 -4.63 -7.99
N ALA A 63 17.03 -5.14 -6.93
CA ALA A 63 15.59 -5.36 -6.86
C ALA A 63 14.81 -4.05 -7.03
N GLU A 64 15.20 -2.98 -6.33
CA GLU A 64 14.55 -1.67 -6.43
C GLU A 64 14.66 -1.10 -7.85
N GLN A 65 15.84 -1.18 -8.47
CA GLN A 65 16.04 -0.72 -9.85
C GLN A 65 15.18 -1.51 -10.84
N GLN A 66 15.11 -2.83 -10.68
CA GLN A 66 14.26 -3.67 -11.54
C GLN A 66 12.78 -3.36 -11.35
N ILE A 67 12.32 -3.17 -10.10
CA ILE A 67 10.94 -2.74 -9.79
C ILE A 67 10.64 -1.43 -10.51
N LYS A 68 11.47 -0.39 -10.34
CA LYS A 68 11.28 0.93 -10.97
C LYS A 68 11.17 0.81 -12.49
N LYS A 69 12.12 0.11 -13.12
CA LYS A 69 12.13 -0.12 -14.57
C LYS A 69 10.86 -0.83 -15.04
N ASN A 70 10.52 -1.94 -14.41
CA ASN A 70 9.40 -2.78 -14.84
C ASN A 70 8.04 -2.09 -14.59
N TRP A 71 7.94 -1.28 -13.52
CA TRP A 71 6.79 -0.42 -13.27
C TRP A 71 6.63 0.63 -14.37
N THR A 72 7.71 1.32 -14.75
CA THR A 72 7.68 2.25 -15.88
C THR A 72 7.30 1.55 -17.19
N THR A 73 7.88 0.39 -17.50
CA THR A 73 7.52 -0.39 -18.72
C THR A 73 6.05 -0.77 -18.73
N PHE A 74 5.49 -1.20 -17.59
CA PHE A 74 4.09 -1.59 -17.51
C PHE A 74 3.15 -0.42 -17.84
N PHE A 75 3.43 0.75 -17.29
CA PHE A 75 2.63 1.95 -17.49
C PHE A 75 3.00 2.77 -18.74
N ASP A 76 4.10 2.47 -19.43
CA ASP A 76 4.48 3.19 -20.65
C ASP A 76 3.40 2.97 -21.74
N PRO A 77 2.74 4.02 -22.25
CA PRO A 77 1.73 3.88 -23.30
C PRO A 77 2.31 3.41 -24.64
N SER A 78 3.62 3.55 -24.85
CA SER A 78 4.34 3.12 -26.05
C SER A 78 4.84 1.68 -25.96
N ALA A 79 4.84 1.07 -24.76
CA ALA A 79 5.31 -0.30 -24.59
C ALA A 79 4.29 -1.30 -25.20
N PRO A 80 4.75 -2.26 -26.02
CA PRO A 80 3.86 -3.26 -26.62
C PRO A 80 3.32 -4.20 -25.54
N THR A 81 2.13 -4.77 -25.78
CA THR A 81 1.44 -5.65 -24.83
C THR A 81 2.31 -6.82 -24.37
N ASP A 82 3.10 -7.42 -25.25
CA ASP A 82 3.99 -8.53 -24.88
C ASP A 82 5.07 -8.12 -23.86
N GLU A 83 5.59 -6.88 -23.92
CA GLU A 83 6.52 -6.38 -22.90
C GLU A 83 5.80 -6.12 -21.57
N LYS A 84 4.58 -5.58 -21.62
CA LYS A 84 3.75 -5.39 -20.42
C LYS A 84 3.43 -6.72 -19.73
N VAL A 85 3.17 -7.78 -20.50
CA VAL A 85 2.89 -9.13 -20.00
C VAL A 85 4.09 -9.71 -19.25
N LYS A 86 5.33 -9.51 -19.74
CA LYS A 86 6.55 -10.00 -19.07
C LYS A 86 6.76 -9.39 -17.70
N VAL A 87 6.36 -8.13 -17.51
CA VAL A 87 6.54 -7.38 -16.25
C VAL A 87 5.30 -7.38 -15.35
N LEU A 88 4.24 -8.11 -15.73
CA LEU A 88 3.01 -8.27 -14.96
C LEU A 88 2.93 -9.69 -14.39
N GLN A 89 2.67 -9.79 -13.09
CA GLN A 89 2.38 -11.06 -12.44
C GLN A 89 1.19 -11.75 -13.11
N ASN A 90 1.32 -13.04 -13.44
CA ASN A 90 0.30 -13.77 -14.20
C ASN A 90 -0.06 -13.09 -15.54
N GLY A 91 0.87 -12.36 -16.16
CA GLY A 91 0.59 -11.49 -17.29
C GLY A 91 -0.07 -12.19 -18.50
N GLU A 92 0.30 -13.45 -18.77
CA GLU A 92 -0.32 -14.24 -19.84
C GLU A 92 -1.83 -14.43 -19.63
N ALA A 93 -2.25 -14.72 -18.40
CA ALA A 93 -3.67 -14.85 -18.04
C ALA A 93 -4.41 -13.51 -18.09
N LEU A 94 -3.67 -12.39 -17.99
CA LEU A 94 -4.22 -11.03 -17.95
C LEU A 94 -4.17 -10.31 -19.30
N ARG A 95 -3.75 -10.97 -20.39
CA ARG A 95 -3.83 -10.42 -21.75
C ARG A 95 -5.20 -9.83 -22.11
N PRO A 96 -6.35 -10.47 -21.78
CA PRO A 96 -7.66 -9.88 -22.07
C PRO A 96 -7.88 -8.54 -21.34
N VAL A 97 -7.41 -8.43 -20.10
CA VAL A 97 -7.47 -7.20 -19.30
C VAL A 97 -6.65 -6.10 -19.96
N LEU A 98 -5.41 -6.40 -20.34
CA LEU A 98 -4.52 -5.46 -21.02
C LEU A 98 -5.09 -5.00 -22.38
N ALA A 99 -5.70 -5.91 -23.14
CA ALA A 99 -6.33 -5.57 -24.41
C ALA A 99 -7.52 -4.62 -24.23
N ALA A 100 -8.33 -4.81 -23.19
CA ALA A 100 -9.42 -3.90 -22.86
C ALA A 100 -8.92 -2.49 -22.53
N PHE A 101 -7.82 -2.37 -21.78
CA PHE A 101 -7.19 -1.08 -21.49
C PHE A 101 -6.57 -0.42 -22.72
N SER A 102 -5.95 -1.18 -23.62
CA SER A 102 -5.40 -0.62 -24.87
C SER A 102 -6.46 0.02 -25.77
N GLY A 103 -7.72 -0.41 -25.66
CA GLY A 103 -8.86 0.20 -26.35
C GLY A 103 -9.36 1.51 -25.72
N ASP A 104 -9.02 1.79 -24.47
CA ASP A 104 -9.43 3.00 -23.76
C ASP A 104 -8.45 4.16 -24.01
N LYS A 105 -8.96 5.26 -24.58
CA LYS A 105 -8.15 6.44 -24.93
C LYS A 105 -7.52 7.15 -23.73
N ASN A 106 -8.10 7.01 -22.54
CA ASN A 106 -7.56 7.57 -21.31
C ASN A 106 -6.42 6.70 -20.80
N ALA A 107 -6.60 5.37 -20.81
CA ALA A 107 -5.56 4.42 -20.42
C ALA A 107 -4.32 4.50 -21.34
N ALA A 108 -4.51 4.77 -22.63
CA ALA A 108 -3.44 5.00 -23.60
C ALA A 108 -2.60 6.28 -23.34
N ARG A 109 -2.91 7.07 -22.31
CA ARG A 109 -2.18 8.28 -21.91
C ARG A 109 -1.64 8.20 -20.49
N VAL A 110 -1.88 7.08 -19.81
CA VAL A 110 -1.41 6.89 -18.44
C VAL A 110 0.08 6.55 -18.49
N SER A 111 0.84 7.14 -17.58
CA SER A 111 2.20 6.71 -17.25
C SER A 111 2.39 6.73 -15.73
N ALA A 112 3.46 6.11 -15.23
CA ALA A 112 3.75 6.05 -13.80
C ALA A 112 5.17 6.48 -13.48
N GLU A 113 5.33 7.19 -12.37
CA GLU A 113 6.62 7.55 -11.78
C GLU A 113 6.70 6.94 -10.38
N VAL A 114 7.67 6.06 -10.14
CA VAL A 114 7.87 5.44 -8.83
C VAL A 114 8.59 6.41 -7.91
N THR A 115 7.98 6.74 -6.77
CA THR A 115 8.53 7.64 -5.76
C THR A 115 9.04 6.91 -4.53
N GLY A 116 8.67 5.63 -4.33
CA GLY A 116 9.21 4.83 -3.24
C GLY A 116 8.99 3.34 -3.43
N VAL A 117 9.95 2.55 -2.93
CA VAL A 117 9.87 1.08 -2.85
C VAL A 117 10.21 0.68 -1.42
N GLN A 118 9.37 -0.15 -0.82
CA GLN A 118 9.58 -0.70 0.51
C GLN A 118 9.44 -2.22 0.45
N PHE A 119 10.55 -2.94 0.65
CA PHE A 119 10.51 -4.39 0.75
C PHE A 119 9.75 -4.82 2.00
N THR A 120 8.88 -5.81 1.84
CA THR A 120 8.09 -6.43 2.92
C THR A 120 8.47 -7.89 3.14
N SER A 121 9.18 -8.49 2.19
CA SER A 121 9.77 -9.83 2.25
C SER A 121 10.80 -9.98 1.12
N PRO A 122 11.54 -11.11 1.02
CA PRO A 122 12.52 -11.30 -0.05
C PRO A 122 11.91 -11.35 -1.45
N THR A 123 10.58 -11.49 -1.56
CA THR A 123 9.85 -11.66 -2.82
C THR A 123 8.67 -10.69 -2.97
N ARG A 124 8.51 -9.71 -2.07
CA ARG A 124 7.43 -8.70 -2.14
C ARG A 124 7.91 -7.31 -1.73
N ALA A 125 7.37 -6.30 -2.40
CA ALA A 125 7.58 -4.90 -2.07
C ALA A 125 6.30 -4.08 -2.22
N ASN A 126 6.10 -3.11 -1.35
CA ASN A 126 5.15 -2.04 -1.55
C ASN A 126 5.79 -0.97 -2.44
N VAL A 127 5.03 -0.46 -3.41
CA VAL A 127 5.46 0.57 -4.35
C VAL A 127 4.56 1.79 -4.16
N THR A 128 5.16 2.95 -3.98
CA THR A 128 4.49 4.26 -4.05
C THR A 128 4.84 4.91 -5.38
N TYR A 129 3.84 5.41 -6.08
CA TYR A 129 4.02 5.97 -7.41
C TYR A 129 2.98 7.06 -7.70
N ASN A 130 3.32 7.96 -8.62
CA ASN A 130 2.40 8.93 -9.18
C ASN A 130 1.88 8.38 -10.51
N LEU A 131 0.56 8.39 -10.70
CA LEU A 131 -0.02 8.19 -12.03
C LEU A 131 -0.19 9.54 -12.70
N MET A 132 0.30 9.61 -13.93
CA MET A 132 0.18 10.77 -14.79
C MET A 132 -0.77 10.45 -15.94
N VAL A 133 -1.52 11.45 -16.39
CA VAL A 133 -2.31 11.39 -17.63
C VAL A 133 -1.80 12.49 -18.54
N ALA A 134 -1.29 12.10 -19.71
CA ALA A 134 -0.68 13.02 -20.67
C ALA A 134 0.41 13.92 -20.02
N GLY A 135 1.21 13.35 -19.11
CA GLY A 135 2.31 14.03 -18.43
C GLY A 135 1.94 14.84 -17.19
N ASN A 136 0.65 14.97 -16.86
CA ASN A 136 0.21 15.66 -15.64
C ASN A 136 -0.16 14.65 -14.55
N THR A 137 0.30 14.84 -13.32
CA THR A 137 -0.06 13.98 -12.19
C THR A 137 -1.57 14.02 -11.93
N ALA A 138 -2.22 12.88 -12.12
CA ALA A 138 -3.66 12.69 -11.91
C ALA A 138 -3.95 12.00 -10.57
N LEU A 139 -3.09 11.06 -10.15
CA LEU A 139 -3.19 10.40 -8.85
C LEU A 139 -1.80 10.37 -8.20
N PRO A 140 -1.50 11.30 -7.28
CA PRO A 140 -0.26 11.25 -6.50
C PRO A 140 -0.33 10.14 -5.45
N ASP A 141 0.85 9.67 -5.02
CA ASP A 141 1.02 8.76 -3.88
C ASP A 141 0.22 7.45 -3.95
N ALA A 142 -0.12 7.02 -5.17
CA ALA A 142 -0.80 5.75 -5.43
C ALA A 142 0.02 4.59 -4.84
N LYS A 143 -0.69 3.59 -4.33
CA LYS A 143 -0.08 2.42 -3.69
C LYS A 143 -0.28 1.18 -4.56
N GLY A 144 0.78 0.39 -4.66
CA GLY A 144 0.79 -0.86 -5.38
C GLY A 144 1.74 -1.86 -4.74
N THR A 145 1.78 -3.06 -5.28
CA THR A 145 2.67 -4.12 -4.81
C THR A 145 3.44 -4.69 -5.99
N ALA A 146 4.73 -4.93 -5.79
CA ALA A 146 5.58 -5.70 -6.68
C ALA A 146 5.85 -7.08 -6.07
N VAL A 147 6.01 -8.09 -6.91
CA VAL A 147 6.31 -9.47 -6.52
C VAL A 147 7.45 -10.03 -7.35
N LEU A 148 8.30 -10.86 -6.76
CA LEU A 148 9.32 -11.61 -7.48
C LEU A 148 8.70 -12.91 -8.04
N GLU A 149 8.72 -13.07 -9.36
CA GLU A 149 8.23 -14.26 -10.05
C GLU A 149 9.19 -14.63 -11.19
N GLY A 150 9.77 -15.83 -11.14
CA GLY A 150 10.75 -16.29 -12.13
C GLY A 150 11.93 -15.33 -12.25
N ASP A 151 12.54 -14.98 -11.10
CA ASP A 151 13.68 -14.06 -10.98
C ASP A 151 13.44 -12.65 -11.56
N THR A 152 12.18 -12.29 -11.78
CA THR A 152 11.78 -10.97 -12.28
C THR A 152 10.83 -10.30 -11.29
N TRP A 153 11.17 -9.10 -10.84
CA TRP A 153 10.24 -8.24 -10.10
C TRP A 153 9.16 -7.70 -11.02
N LYS A 154 7.91 -8.05 -10.75
CA LYS A 154 6.74 -7.72 -11.58
C LYS A 154 5.74 -6.86 -10.83
N VAL A 155 4.99 -6.06 -11.57
CA VAL A 155 3.75 -5.42 -11.07
C VAL A 155 2.80 -6.54 -10.67
N SER A 156 2.25 -6.49 -9.46
CA SER A 156 1.29 -7.52 -9.02
C SER A 156 -0.04 -7.41 -9.76
N GLN A 157 -0.69 -8.55 -9.97
CA GLN A 157 -2.06 -8.60 -10.50
C GLN A 157 -3.02 -7.80 -9.62
N LYS A 158 -2.84 -7.86 -8.29
CA LYS A 158 -3.62 -7.06 -7.33
C LYS A 158 -3.50 -5.55 -7.61
N ALA A 159 -2.30 -5.06 -7.92
CA ALA A 159 -2.11 -3.64 -8.24
C ALA A 159 -2.85 -3.24 -9.51
N LEU A 160 -2.82 -4.08 -10.56
CA LEU A 160 -3.61 -3.86 -11.78
C LEU A 160 -5.11 -3.86 -11.49
N CYS A 161 -5.62 -4.85 -10.76
CA CYS A 161 -7.04 -4.97 -10.46
C CYS A 161 -7.57 -3.79 -9.61
N ALA A 162 -6.79 -3.31 -8.64
CA ALA A 162 -7.16 -2.11 -7.89
C ALA A 162 -7.34 -0.88 -8.79
N LEU A 163 -6.56 -0.76 -9.87
CA LEU A 163 -6.73 0.33 -10.85
C LEU A 163 -7.93 0.12 -11.77
N VAL A 164 -8.26 -1.13 -12.12
CA VAL A 164 -9.49 -1.47 -12.85
C VAL A 164 -10.71 -0.97 -12.07
N GLU A 165 -10.75 -1.22 -10.76
CA GLU A 165 -11.86 -0.83 -9.87
C GLU A 165 -12.05 0.69 -9.76
N LEU A 166 -11.01 1.49 -10.00
CA LEU A 166 -11.09 2.94 -10.03
C LEU A 166 -11.66 3.49 -11.35
N SER A 167 -11.77 2.66 -12.38
CA SER A 167 -12.32 3.09 -13.67
C SER A 167 -13.83 3.31 -13.57
N PRO A 168 -14.38 4.43 -14.08
CA PRO A 168 -15.82 4.70 -14.05
C PRO A 168 -16.65 3.69 -14.85
N ASN A 169 -16.02 2.86 -15.69
CA ASN A 169 -16.64 1.77 -16.45
C ASN A 169 -16.27 0.38 -15.91
N ALA A 170 -15.84 0.27 -14.65
CA ALA A 170 -15.45 -1.01 -14.05
C ALA A 170 -16.63 -2.01 -14.05
N GLY A 171 -16.56 -3.02 -14.91
CA GLY A 171 -17.37 -4.24 -14.83
C GLY A 171 -16.58 -5.38 -14.19
N ALA A 172 -17.18 -6.56 -14.07
CA ALA A 172 -16.43 -7.76 -13.72
C ALA A 172 -15.40 -8.05 -14.83
N VAL A 173 -14.12 -8.03 -14.48
CA VAL A 173 -13.00 -8.24 -15.41
C VAL A 173 -12.35 -9.57 -15.08
N PRO A 174 -12.53 -10.66 -15.85
CA PRO A 174 -11.94 -11.95 -15.51
C PRO A 174 -10.44 -11.89 -15.24
N GLY A 175 -10.01 -12.39 -14.08
CA GLY A 175 -8.64 -12.24 -13.58
C GLY A 175 -8.48 -11.05 -12.64
N CYS A 176 -9.51 -10.24 -12.52
CA CYS A 176 -9.91 -9.44 -11.37
C CYS A 176 -11.35 -9.91 -10.99
#